data_AF-A0A970Q1P9-F1
#
_entry.id   AF-A0A970Q1P9-F1
#
_cell.length_a   1.000
_cell.length_b   1.000
_cell.length_c   1.000
_cell.angle_alpha   90.00
_cell.angle_beta   90.00
_cell.angle_gamma   90.00
#
_symmetry.space_group_name_H-M   'P 1'
#
loop_
_entity.id
_entity.type
_entity.pdbx_description
1 polymer ?
#
loop_
_entity_poly.entity_id
_entity_poly.type
_entity_poly.pdbx_seq_one_letter_code
_entity_poly.pdbx_strand_id
1 'polypeptide(L)'
;MLETRRLRLIILITALAILLIISATLIIANSRNKISPKPSRPDSSEIESPRDLSDVKWYIKFSVENQQATAYVEEAYAPVAANGHDYFIGGVAMHPLYPVNNGGSPLKPVIPFNTTLYLKEPILVQGQEYKSFQVMDTGDIYYGLWPGSPYWLDIYFGTANYYNTLDANAFGTPTVSYYWIEEWR
;
A
#
# COMPACT_ATOMS: atom_id res chain seq x y z
N MET A 1 25.58 -1.62 63.18
CA MET A 1 24.78 -2.82 62.77
C MET A 1 23.47 -2.50 62.04
N LEU A 2 22.90 -1.28 62.17
CA LEU A 2 21.63 -0.90 61.53
C LEU A 2 21.77 -0.55 60.02
N GLU A 3 22.91 0.01 59.61
CA GLU A 3 23.16 0.45 58.22
C GLU A 3 23.30 -0.71 57.23
N THR A 4 23.91 -1.83 57.63
CA THR A 4 24.08 -3.01 56.78
C THR A 4 22.75 -3.71 56.48
N ARG A 5 21.75 -3.62 57.38
CA ARG A 5 20.40 -4.13 57.13
C ARG A 5 19.63 -3.25 56.14
N ARG A 6 19.75 -1.92 56.24
CA ARG A 6 19.13 -0.99 55.28
C ARG A 6 19.74 -1.13 53.88
N LEU A 7 21.06 -1.28 53.79
CA LEU A 7 21.75 -1.49 52.51
C LEU A 7 21.31 -2.79 51.84
N ARG A 8 21.22 -3.90 52.59
CA ARG A 8 20.72 -5.19 52.06
C ARG A 8 19.27 -5.11 51.62
N LEU A 9 18.42 -4.37 52.34
CA LEU A 9 17.02 -4.16 51.96
C LEU A 9 16.91 -3.37 50.66
N ILE A 10 17.70 -2.29 50.50
CA ILE A 10 17.72 -1.49 49.27
C ILE A 10 18.17 -2.34 48.08
N ILE A 11 19.23 -3.14 48.23
CA ILE A 11 19.71 -4.06 47.18
C ILE A 11 18.64 -5.08 46.80
N LEU A 12 17.89 -5.61 47.78
CA LEU A 12 16.82 -6.57 47.52
C LEU A 12 15.66 -5.92 46.74
N ILE A 13 15.28 -4.70 47.11
CA ILE A 13 14.20 -3.95 46.45
C ILE A 13 14.60 -3.58 45.02
N THR A 14 15.84 -3.12 44.79
CA THR A 14 16.31 -2.78 43.45
C THR A 14 16.43 -4.02 42.56
N ALA A 15 16.92 -5.14 43.08
CA ALA A 15 16.96 -6.40 42.34
C ALA A 15 15.55 -6.88 41.94
N LEU A 16 14.57 -6.77 42.85
CA LEU A 16 13.18 -7.13 42.57
C LEU A 16 12.55 -6.21 41.50
N ALA A 17 12.81 -4.91 41.57
CA ALA A 17 12.31 -3.94 40.59
C ALA A 17 12.87 -4.20 39.19
N ILE A 18 14.16 -4.51 39.08
CA ILE A 18 14.79 -4.87 37.80
C ILE A 18 14.17 -6.15 37.24
N LEU A 19 13.94 -7.16 38.09
CA LEU A 19 13.33 -8.42 37.67
C LEU A 19 11.91 -8.22 37.11
N LEU A 20 11.12 -7.33 37.73
CA LEU A 20 9.77 -6.98 37.27
C LEU A 20 9.77 -6.23 35.93
N ILE A 21 10.74 -5.35 35.69
CA ILE A 21 10.88 -4.65 34.42
C ILE A 21 11.26 -5.63 33.29
N ILE A 22 12.18 -6.57 33.56
CA ILE A 22 12.57 -7.60 32.60
C ILE A 22 11.39 -8.53 32.28
N SER A 23 10.63 -8.96 33.29
CA SER A 23 9.47 -9.83 33.06
C SER A 23 8.36 -9.12 32.28
N ALA A 24 8.08 -7.84 32.57
CA ALA A 24 7.10 -7.05 31.84
C ALA A 24 7.49 -6.85 30.36
N THR A 25 8.77 -6.57 30.09
CA THR A 25 9.25 -6.40 28.71
C THR A 25 9.22 -7.70 27.92
N LEU A 26 9.54 -8.84 28.53
CA LEU A 26 9.40 -10.17 27.90
C LEU A 26 7.95 -10.54 27.58
N ILE A 27 7.00 -10.22 28.48
CA ILE A 27 5.57 -10.48 28.24
C ILE A 27 5.04 -9.62 27.08
N ILE A 28 5.43 -8.34 27.00
CA ILE A 28 5.04 -7.44 25.91
C ILE A 28 5.67 -7.88 24.58
N ALA A 29 6.93 -8.30 24.58
CA ALA A 29 7.59 -8.81 23.38
C ALA A 29 6.92 -10.10 22.88
N ASN A 30 6.56 -11.02 23.79
CA ASN A 30 5.89 -12.26 23.42
C ASN A 30 4.45 -12.05 22.95
N SER A 31 3.74 -11.04 23.48
CA SER A 31 2.37 -10.72 23.04
C SER A 31 2.31 -10.04 21.66
N ARG A 32 3.37 -9.31 21.27
CA ARG A 32 3.53 -8.73 19.92
C ARG A 32 3.93 -9.78 18.87
N ASN A 33 4.49 -10.91 19.27
CA ASN A 33 4.77 -12.05 18.41
C ASN A 33 3.55 -12.98 18.22
N LYS A 34 2.34 -12.42 18.07
CA LYS A 34 1.28 -13.14 17.37
C LYS A 34 1.67 -13.21 15.90
N ILE A 35 2.53 -14.18 15.62
CA ILE A 35 2.84 -14.71 14.30
C ILE A 35 1.49 -14.90 13.61
N SER A 36 1.22 -14.11 12.57
CA SER A 36 0.11 -14.39 11.66
C SER A 36 0.17 -15.88 11.34
N PRO A 37 -0.89 -16.66 11.60
CA PRO A 37 -0.86 -18.07 11.27
C PRO A 37 -0.50 -18.16 9.79
N LYS A 38 0.58 -18.90 9.50
CA LYS A 38 0.96 -19.25 8.14
C LYS A 38 -0.32 -19.76 7.46
N PRO A 39 -0.71 -19.23 6.29
CA PRO A 39 -1.98 -19.60 5.67
C PRO A 39 -2.02 -21.12 5.56
N SER A 40 -2.95 -21.73 6.28
CA SER A 40 -3.23 -23.15 6.21
C SER A 40 -3.84 -23.42 4.85
N ARG A 41 -3.26 -24.37 4.10
CA ARG A 41 -3.83 -24.88 2.85
C ARG A 41 -5.30 -25.27 3.12
N PRO A 42 -6.25 -24.87 2.27
CA PRO A 42 -7.66 -25.21 2.47
C PRO A 42 -7.81 -26.72 2.66
N ASP A 43 -8.63 -27.10 3.63
CA ASP A 43 -8.92 -28.49 3.97
C ASP A 43 -9.57 -29.17 2.74
N SER A 44 -8.91 -30.20 2.22
CA SER A 44 -9.36 -30.92 1.02
C SER A 44 -10.40 -32.00 1.34
N SER A 45 -11.11 -31.86 2.46
CA SER A 45 -12.04 -32.86 2.98
C SER A 45 -13.46 -32.78 2.38
N GLU A 46 -13.74 -31.79 1.51
CA GLU A 46 -14.94 -31.72 0.68
C GLU A 46 -14.58 -31.68 -0.82
N ILE A 47 -13.88 -32.70 -1.32
CA ILE A 47 -13.83 -32.92 -2.77
C ILE A 47 -15.11 -33.69 -3.14
N GLU A 48 -16.18 -32.93 -3.40
CA GLU A 48 -17.26 -33.43 -4.26
C GLU A 48 -16.64 -33.95 -5.57
N SER A 49 -17.23 -35.03 -6.13
CA SER A 49 -16.89 -35.67 -7.41
C SER A 49 -16.35 -34.69 -8.46
N PRO A 50 -15.40 -35.09 -9.33
CA PRO A 50 -14.63 -34.18 -10.15
C PRO A 50 -15.57 -33.34 -11.02
N ARG A 51 -15.87 -32.12 -10.57
CA ARG A 51 -16.34 -31.08 -11.46
C ARG A 51 -15.26 -30.95 -12.50
N ASP A 52 -15.65 -30.87 -13.76
CA ASP A 52 -14.72 -30.57 -14.84
C ASP A 52 -14.00 -29.26 -14.51
N LEU A 53 -12.77 -29.37 -13.98
CA LEU A 53 -11.96 -28.24 -13.55
C LEU A 53 -11.29 -27.55 -14.74
N SER A 54 -11.57 -27.98 -15.97
CA SER A 54 -11.03 -27.39 -17.19
C SER A 54 -11.41 -25.90 -17.35
N ASP A 55 -12.51 -25.46 -16.71
CA ASP A 55 -12.98 -24.07 -16.72
C ASP A 55 -12.73 -23.31 -15.41
N VAL A 56 -12.02 -23.87 -14.43
CA VAL A 56 -11.74 -23.18 -13.16
C VAL A 56 -10.57 -22.20 -13.34
N LYS A 57 -10.90 -20.91 -13.33
CA LYS A 57 -9.92 -19.82 -13.28
C LYS A 57 -9.55 -19.50 -11.85
N TRP A 58 -8.26 -19.57 -11.54
CA TRP A 58 -7.72 -19.12 -10.27
C TRP A 58 -7.38 -17.64 -10.36
N TYR A 59 -7.56 -16.93 -9.24
CA TYR A 59 -7.23 -15.50 -9.15
C TYR A 59 -6.39 -15.25 -7.90
N ILE A 60 -5.48 -14.29 -8.00
CA ILE A 60 -4.71 -13.78 -6.86
C ILE A 60 -5.15 -12.35 -6.56
N LYS A 61 -5.37 -12.08 -5.27
CA LYS A 61 -5.55 -10.73 -4.75
C LYS A 61 -4.23 -10.25 -4.15
N PHE A 62 -3.69 -9.19 -4.74
CA PHE A 62 -2.55 -8.46 -4.18
C PHE A 62 -3.06 -7.24 -3.43
N SER A 63 -2.39 -6.85 -2.34
CA SER A 63 -2.76 -5.68 -1.56
C SER A 63 -1.55 -4.95 -1.03
N VAL A 64 -1.66 -3.63 -0.97
CA VAL A 64 -0.67 -2.73 -0.40
C VAL A 64 -1.35 -1.82 0.62
N GLU A 65 -0.62 -1.43 1.65
CA GLU A 65 -1.13 -0.59 2.73
C GLU A 65 -0.26 0.65 2.88
N ASN A 66 -0.89 1.76 3.27
CA ASN A 66 -0.22 3.03 3.61
C ASN A 66 0.75 3.52 2.53
N GLN A 67 0.36 3.44 1.26
CA GLN A 67 1.12 3.97 0.14
C GLN A 67 0.83 5.45 0.00
N GLN A 68 1.86 6.26 -0.22
CA GLN A 68 1.70 7.66 -0.54
C GLN A 68 0.83 7.82 -1.79
N ALA A 69 -0.12 8.73 -1.75
CA ALA A 69 -0.84 9.20 -2.92
C ALA A 69 -0.61 10.71 -3.12
N THR A 70 -0.67 11.13 -4.37
CA THR A 70 -0.67 12.54 -4.80
C THR A 70 -1.78 12.74 -5.84
N ALA A 71 -1.95 13.98 -6.25
CA ALA A 71 -2.87 14.35 -7.31
C ALA A 71 -2.15 15.23 -8.33
N TYR A 72 -2.48 15.03 -9.61
CA TYR A 72 -1.96 15.84 -10.69
C TYR A 72 -3.09 16.25 -11.65
N VAL A 73 -2.83 17.32 -12.39
CA VAL A 73 -3.64 17.76 -13.51
C VAL A 73 -2.76 17.77 -14.75
N GLU A 74 -3.38 17.72 -15.92
CA GLU A 74 -2.66 17.68 -17.18
C GLU A 74 -3.14 18.76 -18.14
N GLU A 75 -2.27 19.29 -18.98
CA GLU A 75 -2.64 20.34 -19.94
C GLU A 75 -3.67 19.85 -20.97
N ALA A 76 -4.51 20.76 -21.49
CA ALA A 76 -5.57 20.40 -22.44
C ALA A 76 -5.05 19.80 -23.77
N TYR A 77 -3.78 20.04 -24.09
CA TYR A 77 -3.12 19.55 -25.31
C TYR A 77 -1.89 18.69 -25.00
N ALA A 78 -1.83 18.13 -23.79
CA ALA A 78 -0.77 17.21 -23.43
C ALA A 78 -0.78 15.99 -24.37
N PRO A 79 0.39 15.36 -24.58
CA PRO A 79 0.45 14.04 -25.21
C PRO A 79 -0.47 13.04 -24.50
N VAL A 80 -0.87 11.96 -25.17
CA VAL A 80 -1.60 10.86 -24.54
C VAL A 80 -0.81 10.25 -23.37
N ALA A 81 -1.52 9.62 -22.43
CA ALA A 81 -0.91 8.91 -21.30
C ALA A 81 0.00 7.77 -21.78
N ALA A 82 0.85 7.24 -20.90
CA ALA A 82 1.81 6.20 -21.23
C ALA A 82 1.20 4.89 -21.74
N ASN A 83 -0.10 4.63 -21.50
CA ASN A 83 -0.82 3.52 -22.11
C ASN A 83 -1.21 3.75 -23.59
N GLY A 84 -0.98 4.95 -24.13
CA GLY A 84 -1.30 5.34 -25.50
C GLY A 84 -2.73 5.89 -25.70
N HIS A 85 -3.48 6.16 -24.63
CA HIS A 85 -4.85 6.66 -24.67
C HIS A 85 -5.00 8.01 -23.95
N ASP A 86 -6.11 8.70 -24.22
CA ASP A 86 -6.43 9.96 -23.55
C ASP A 86 -6.61 9.77 -22.04
N TYR A 87 -6.28 10.81 -21.27
CA TYR A 87 -6.51 10.87 -19.84
C TYR A 87 -8.01 10.82 -19.52
N PHE A 88 -8.37 10.15 -18.41
CA PHE A 88 -9.75 10.09 -17.94
C PHE A 88 -9.83 10.17 -16.41
N ILE A 89 -10.90 10.78 -15.90
CA ILE A 89 -11.18 10.80 -14.46
C ILE A 89 -11.44 9.37 -13.99
N GLY A 90 -10.80 8.98 -12.88
CA GLY A 90 -10.74 7.58 -12.45
C GLY A 90 -9.47 6.86 -12.95
N GLY A 91 -8.61 7.56 -13.70
CA GLY A 91 -7.28 7.09 -14.05
C GLY A 91 -6.21 7.48 -13.01
N VAL A 92 -5.15 6.68 -12.95
CA VAL A 92 -4.01 6.91 -12.05
C VAL A 92 -2.69 6.61 -12.75
N ALA A 93 -1.65 7.36 -12.37
CA ALA A 93 -0.27 7.10 -12.72
C ALA A 93 0.43 6.32 -11.60
N MET A 94 1.32 5.42 -11.99
CA MET A 94 2.13 4.61 -11.09
C MET A 94 3.60 4.87 -11.34
N HIS A 95 4.47 4.50 -10.40
CA HIS A 95 5.89 4.36 -10.74
C HIS A 95 6.06 3.36 -11.90
N PRO A 96 7.12 3.51 -12.72
CA PRO A 96 7.58 2.43 -13.60
C PRO A 96 7.81 1.12 -12.81
N LEU A 97 8.04 0.01 -13.49
CA LEU A 97 8.42 -1.25 -12.84
C LEU A 97 9.88 -1.20 -12.37
N TYR A 98 10.72 -0.53 -13.16
CA TYR A 98 12.12 -0.32 -12.85
C TYR A 98 12.47 1.17 -13.05
N PRO A 99 13.36 1.72 -12.22
CA PRO A 99 13.87 3.08 -12.41
C PRO A 99 14.46 3.28 -13.80
N VAL A 100 14.09 4.37 -14.47
CA VAL A 100 14.54 4.66 -15.84
C VAL A 100 16.05 4.85 -15.89
N ASN A 101 16.64 5.45 -14.85
CA ASN A 101 18.09 5.58 -14.70
C ASN A 101 18.84 4.24 -14.54
N ASN A 102 18.11 3.14 -14.29
CA ASN A 102 18.64 1.78 -14.21
C ASN A 102 18.23 0.91 -15.42
N GLY A 103 17.86 1.53 -16.55
CA GLY A 103 17.45 0.83 -17.77
C GLY A 103 15.98 0.40 -17.80
N GLY A 104 15.17 0.90 -16.86
CA GLY A 104 13.72 0.72 -16.86
C GLY A 104 13.04 1.48 -18.00
N SER A 105 11.88 0.99 -18.44
CA SER A 105 11.04 1.68 -19.41
C SER A 105 9.96 2.47 -18.66
N PRO A 106 9.77 3.77 -18.99
CA PRO A 106 8.64 4.52 -18.44
C PRO A 106 7.30 3.93 -18.91
N LEU A 107 7.24 3.24 -20.05
CA LEU A 107 6.00 2.66 -20.57
C LEU A 107 5.59 1.33 -19.90
N LYS A 108 6.18 1.01 -18.76
CA LYS A 108 5.92 -0.23 -18.02
C LYS A 108 5.74 0.10 -16.55
N PRO A 109 4.51 0.32 -16.06
CA PRO A 109 4.25 0.59 -14.65
C PRO A 109 4.52 -0.63 -13.76
N VAL A 110 4.73 -0.39 -12.46
CA VAL A 110 4.89 -1.43 -11.43
C VAL A 110 3.63 -2.30 -11.29
N ILE A 111 2.45 -1.73 -11.55
CA ILE A 111 1.19 -2.47 -11.72
C ILE A 111 0.74 -2.25 -13.17
N PRO A 112 0.45 -3.30 -13.96
CA PRO A 112 0.17 -3.17 -15.39
C PRO A 112 -0.96 -2.20 -15.74
N PHE A 113 -0.87 -1.54 -16.90
CA PHE A 113 -1.94 -0.72 -17.45
C PHE A 113 -3.27 -1.50 -17.51
N ASN A 114 -4.38 -0.75 -17.41
CA ASN A 114 -5.75 -1.23 -17.35
C ASN A 114 -6.12 -2.05 -16.10
N THR A 115 -5.18 -2.28 -15.18
CA THR A 115 -5.49 -2.90 -13.88
C THR A 115 -6.36 -1.97 -13.05
N THR A 116 -7.46 -2.51 -12.52
CA THR A 116 -8.32 -1.80 -11.57
C THR A 116 -7.78 -1.95 -10.14
N LEU A 117 -7.47 -0.83 -9.52
CA LEU A 117 -7.09 -0.71 -8.13
C LEU A 117 -8.33 -0.39 -7.31
N TYR A 118 -8.69 -1.27 -6.39
CA TYR A 118 -9.81 -1.09 -5.47
C TYR A 118 -9.33 -0.50 -4.16
N LEU A 119 -9.80 0.69 -3.83
CA LEU A 119 -9.41 1.41 -2.64
C LEU A 119 -10.10 0.85 -1.41
N LYS A 120 -9.40 0.91 -0.27
CA LYS A 120 -9.98 0.62 1.03
C LYS A 120 -10.97 1.71 1.46
N GLU A 121 -10.63 2.96 1.21
CA GLU A 121 -11.46 4.15 1.47
C GLU A 121 -11.65 4.94 0.16
N PRO A 122 -12.84 5.50 -0.10
CA PRO A 122 -13.08 6.28 -1.30
C PRO A 122 -12.26 7.58 -1.31
N ILE A 123 -11.95 8.06 -2.52
CA ILE A 123 -11.29 9.36 -2.74
C ILE A 123 -12.22 10.26 -3.53
N LEU A 124 -12.35 11.52 -3.08
CA LEU A 124 -13.13 12.53 -3.78
C LEU A 124 -12.28 13.14 -4.90
N VAL A 125 -12.76 13.07 -6.13
CA VAL A 125 -12.14 13.69 -7.31
C VAL A 125 -13.21 14.51 -8.02
N GLN A 126 -12.99 15.82 -8.16
CA GLN A 126 -13.95 16.76 -8.78
C GLN A 126 -15.38 16.64 -8.23
N GLY A 127 -15.52 16.46 -6.91
CA GLY A 127 -16.82 16.34 -6.25
C GLY A 127 -17.50 14.97 -6.37
N GLN A 128 -16.86 13.97 -6.98
CA GLN A 128 -17.35 12.60 -7.06
C GLN A 128 -16.45 11.63 -6.28
N GLU A 129 -17.07 10.73 -5.52
CA GLU A 129 -16.33 9.68 -4.81
C GLU A 129 -15.97 8.51 -5.74
N TYR A 130 -14.70 8.16 -5.75
CA TYR A 130 -14.14 7.00 -6.45
C TYR A 130 -13.68 5.95 -5.45
N LYS A 131 -14.18 4.73 -5.61
CA LYS A 131 -13.76 3.55 -4.83
C LYS A 131 -12.72 2.71 -5.57
N SER A 132 -12.42 3.08 -6.80
CA SER A 132 -11.44 2.41 -7.63
C SER A 132 -10.85 3.35 -8.65
N PHE A 133 -9.61 3.08 -9.02
CA PHE A 133 -8.91 3.74 -10.12
C PHE A 133 -8.37 2.71 -11.10
N GLN A 134 -8.17 3.10 -12.35
CA GLN A 134 -7.53 2.26 -13.36
C GLN A 134 -6.14 2.80 -13.69
N VAL A 135 -5.13 1.93 -13.70
CA VAL A 135 -3.78 2.32 -14.09
C VAL A 135 -3.76 2.70 -15.57
N MET A 136 -3.44 3.95 -15.87
CA MET A 136 -3.42 4.46 -17.25
C MET A 136 -2.09 5.10 -17.64
N ASP A 137 -1.32 5.56 -16.66
CA ASP A 137 -0.11 6.33 -16.92
C ASP A 137 1.04 5.90 -16.02
N THR A 138 2.22 6.43 -16.31
CA THR A 138 3.40 6.32 -15.46
C THR A 138 3.87 7.68 -15.03
N GLY A 139 3.97 7.88 -13.72
CA GLY A 139 4.43 9.11 -13.10
C GLY A 139 5.80 8.93 -12.47
N ASP A 140 6.26 9.97 -11.76
CA ASP A 140 7.51 10.09 -11.00
C ASP A 140 8.50 8.92 -11.15
N ILE A 141 9.56 9.14 -11.94
CA ILE A 141 10.62 8.16 -12.15
C ILE A 141 11.58 8.03 -10.96
N TYR A 142 11.44 8.89 -9.95
CA TYR A 142 12.30 8.95 -8.77
C TYR A 142 11.64 8.33 -7.53
N TYR A 143 11.79 7.02 -7.39
CA TYR A 143 11.35 6.22 -6.23
C TYR A 143 11.88 6.72 -4.87
N GLY A 144 12.91 7.56 -4.87
CA GLY A 144 13.47 8.14 -3.65
C GLY A 144 12.61 9.26 -3.04
N LEU A 145 11.61 9.79 -3.76
CA LEU A 145 10.69 10.79 -3.21
C LEU A 145 9.84 10.19 -2.08
N TRP A 146 9.39 8.94 -2.27
CA TRP A 146 8.54 8.20 -1.34
C TRP A 146 9.12 6.82 -1.01
N PRO A 147 10.22 6.73 -0.25
CA PRO A 147 10.97 5.48 -0.06
C PRO A 147 10.16 4.39 0.67
N GLY A 148 9.14 4.76 1.44
CA GLY A 148 8.21 3.83 2.10
C GLY A 148 6.98 3.46 1.25
N SER A 149 6.88 3.96 0.02
CA SER A 149 5.70 3.81 -0.84
C SER A 149 6.08 3.40 -2.26
N PRO A 150 6.63 2.18 -2.46
CA PRO A 150 7.02 1.70 -3.78
C PRO A 150 5.82 1.51 -4.74
N TYR A 151 4.60 1.49 -4.21
CA TYR A 151 3.35 1.48 -4.97
C TYR A 151 2.60 2.81 -4.77
N TRP A 152 3.32 3.92 -4.89
CA TRP A 152 2.73 5.26 -4.90
C TRP A 152 1.74 5.43 -6.06
N LEU A 153 0.73 6.27 -5.82
CA LEU A 153 -0.36 6.61 -6.75
C LEU A 153 -0.36 8.10 -7.05
N ASP A 154 -0.36 8.48 -8.33
CA ASP A 154 -0.68 9.84 -8.76
C ASP A 154 -2.06 9.89 -9.39
N ILE A 155 -3.03 10.48 -8.71
CA ILE A 155 -4.42 10.45 -9.15
C ILE A 155 -4.67 11.60 -10.12
N TYR A 156 -5.27 11.30 -11.27
CA TYR A 156 -5.60 12.31 -12.25
C TYR A 156 -6.86 13.10 -11.85
N PHE A 157 -6.68 14.40 -11.63
CA PHE A 157 -7.73 15.34 -11.23
C PHE A 157 -8.28 16.15 -12.40
N GLY A 158 -7.98 15.75 -13.64
CA GLY A 158 -8.54 16.34 -14.86
C GLY A 158 -7.64 17.35 -15.54
N THR A 159 -8.19 17.99 -16.57
CA THR A 159 -7.48 19.01 -17.34
C THR A 159 -7.15 20.22 -16.46
N ALA A 160 -5.95 20.77 -16.62
CA ALA A 160 -5.44 21.91 -15.90
C ALA A 160 -6.36 23.12 -16.09
N ASN A 161 -7.05 23.48 -15.01
CA ASN A 161 -7.83 24.70 -14.87
C ASN A 161 -7.85 25.10 -13.39
N TYR A 162 -8.31 26.31 -13.10
CA TYR A 162 -8.27 26.86 -11.74
C TYR A 162 -8.87 25.92 -10.68
N TYR A 163 -10.03 25.32 -10.95
CA TYR A 163 -10.73 24.48 -9.98
C TYR A 163 -10.05 23.12 -9.81
N ASN A 164 -9.69 22.45 -10.91
CA ASN A 164 -9.01 21.15 -10.84
C ASN A 164 -7.66 21.25 -10.17
N THR A 165 -6.91 22.34 -10.44
CA THR A 165 -5.62 22.59 -9.79
C THR A 165 -5.81 22.89 -8.30
N LEU A 166 -6.85 23.62 -7.91
CA LEU A 166 -7.16 23.87 -6.51
C LEU A 166 -7.50 22.56 -5.79
N ASP A 167 -8.32 21.71 -6.39
CA ASP A 167 -8.69 20.40 -5.84
C ASP A 167 -7.48 19.47 -5.72
N ALA A 168 -6.63 19.40 -6.74
CA ALA A 168 -5.41 18.59 -6.72
C ALA A 168 -4.43 19.06 -5.63
N ASN A 169 -4.27 20.37 -5.45
CA ASN A 169 -3.45 20.91 -4.37
C ASN A 169 -4.06 20.64 -2.98
N ALA A 170 -5.39 20.75 -2.86
CA ALA A 170 -6.10 20.49 -1.59
C ALA A 170 -6.06 19.01 -1.20
N PHE A 171 -5.96 18.09 -2.16
CA PHE A 171 -5.75 16.67 -1.91
C PHE A 171 -4.45 16.42 -1.12
N GLY A 172 -3.39 17.18 -1.42
CA GLY A 172 -2.12 17.10 -0.73
C GLY A 172 -1.44 15.73 -0.95
N THR A 173 -0.91 15.16 0.14
CA THR A 173 -0.17 13.89 0.10
C THR A 173 -0.66 12.93 1.20
N PRO A 174 -1.88 12.37 1.10
CA PRO A 174 -2.37 11.38 2.04
C PRO A 174 -1.78 9.99 1.74
N THR A 175 -1.87 9.09 2.71
CA THR A 175 -1.59 7.66 2.48
C THR A 175 -2.88 6.90 2.20
N VAL A 176 -2.82 5.96 1.27
CA VAL A 176 -3.94 5.14 0.82
C VAL A 176 -3.58 3.66 0.85
N SER A 177 -4.59 2.82 1.00
CA SER A 177 -4.47 1.36 0.93
C SER A 177 -5.41 0.82 -0.12
N TYR A 178 -4.95 -0.14 -0.90
CA TYR A 178 -5.72 -0.67 -2.02
C TYR A 178 -5.27 -2.08 -2.41
N TYR A 179 -6.07 -2.72 -3.27
CA TYR A 179 -5.81 -4.05 -3.77
C TYR A 179 -6.17 -4.17 -5.24
N TRP A 180 -5.65 -5.18 -5.91
CA TRP A 180 -6.05 -5.55 -7.26
C TRP A 180 -6.10 -7.07 -7.40
N ILE A 181 -6.71 -7.55 -8.47
CA ILE A 181 -6.94 -8.96 -8.72
C ILE A 181 -6.38 -9.31 -10.09
N GLU A 182 -5.60 -10.39 -10.16
CA GLU A 182 -5.05 -10.92 -11.40
C GLU A 182 -5.45 -12.39 -11.57
N GLU A 183 -5.67 -12.82 -12.81
CA GLU A 183 -5.82 -14.23 -13.15
C GLU A 183 -4.48 -14.94 -12.94
N TRP A 184 -4.48 -16.04 -12.18
CA TRP A 184 -3.30 -16.87 -11.97
C TRP A 184 -2.94 -17.59 -13.27
N ARG A 185 -1.72 -17.38 -13.76
CA ARG A 185 -1.19 -17.94 -15.00
C ARG A 185 0.10 -18.72 -14.77
#